data_AF-A0A5C7UT76-F1
#
_entry.id   AF-A0A5C7UT76-F1
#
_cell.length_a   1.000
_cell.length_b   1.000
_cell.length_c   1.000
_cell.angle_alpha   90.00
_cell.angle_beta   90.00
_cell.angle_gamma   90.00
#
_symmetry.space_group_name_H-M   'P 1'
#
loop_
_entity.id
_entity.type
_entity.pdbx_description
1 polymer ?
#
loop_
_entity_poly.entity_id
_entity_poly.type
_entity_poly.pdbx_seq_one_letter_code
_entity_poly.pdbx_strand_id
1 'polypeptide(L)'
;MLGQRALLIVDDQAPRAVAPGETHLGVQVLSTGDDRAVVRVGGQRLTLRVGESPASVGGAPAPAGSDRVALTADARGHFFVAGSINQRPTQFMVDTGASVVAIGQAEADRLGLNYRAGHSVTLRTANGNAPGWALKLASLRIGDVTAYEVDAVVTPAAMPAVLLGNSFLNRFNMRRDGATMLLVKR
;
A
#
# COMPACT_ATOMS: atom_id res chain seq x y z
N MET A 1 -3.39 14.53 24.57
CA MET A 1 -2.10 13.96 25.02
C MET A 1 -2.26 12.44 25.12
N LEU A 2 -2.11 11.71 24.00
CA LEU A 2 -2.13 10.24 24.03
C LEU A 2 -0.82 9.79 24.70
N GLY A 3 -0.92 9.21 25.90
CA GLY A 3 0.25 8.71 26.64
C GLY A 3 1.03 7.72 25.79
N GLN A 4 2.35 7.80 25.86
CA GLN A 4 3.38 7.05 25.13
C GLN A 4 3.11 5.52 25.08
N ARG A 5 2.21 5.06 24.20
CA ARG A 5 1.82 3.65 24.03
C ARG A 5 2.04 3.26 22.58
N ALA A 6 2.61 2.08 22.36
CA ALA A 6 2.79 1.50 21.03
C ALA A 6 1.55 0.69 20.65
N LEU A 7 1.12 0.79 19.39
CA LEU A 7 0.09 -0.09 18.85
C LEU A 7 0.77 -1.35 18.29
N LEU A 8 0.52 -2.51 18.90
CA LEU A 8 1.09 -3.79 18.49
C LEU A 8 0.03 -4.64 17.78
N ILE A 9 0.44 -5.27 16.67
CA ILE A 9 -0.30 -6.32 15.99
C ILE A 9 0.60 -7.54 16.01
N VAL A 10 0.13 -8.62 16.64
CA VAL A 10 0.88 -9.87 16.77
C VAL A 10 -0.03 -10.99 16.28
N ASP A 11 0.50 -11.88 15.43
CA ASP A 11 -0.21 -13.06 14.91
C ASP A 11 -1.61 -12.76 14.35
N ASP A 12 -1.73 -11.66 13.59
CA ASP A 12 -2.97 -11.18 12.96
C ASP A 12 -4.14 -10.88 13.92
N GLN A 13 -3.86 -10.73 15.22
CA GLN A 13 -4.85 -10.31 16.20
C GLN A 13 -5.16 -8.81 16.11
N ALA A 14 -6.28 -8.39 16.70
CA ALA A 14 -6.68 -7.00 16.74
C ALA A 14 -5.56 -6.11 17.34
N PRO A 15 -5.28 -4.92 16.75
CA PRO A 15 -4.25 -4.03 17.25
C PRO A 15 -4.47 -3.66 18.71
N ARG A 16 -3.43 -3.79 19.54
CA ARG A 16 -3.50 -3.50 20.98
C ARG A 16 -2.51 -2.42 21.37
N ALA A 17 -2.98 -1.42 22.11
CA ALA A 17 -2.11 -0.40 22.70
C ALA A 17 -1.39 -1.00 23.93
N VAL A 18 -0.05 -0.93 23.93
CA VAL A 18 0.81 -1.50 24.96
C VAL A 18 1.79 -0.44 25.45
N ALA A 19 1.91 -0.27 26.77
CA ALA A 19 2.80 0.71 27.38
C ALA A 19 4.22 0.16 27.61
N PRO A 20 5.26 1.01 27.72
CA PRO A 20 6.59 0.58 28.15
C PRO A 20 6.55 -0.24 29.45
N GLY A 21 7.21 -1.39 29.45
CA GLY A 21 7.21 -2.39 30.52
C GLY A 21 6.19 -3.52 30.33
N GLU A 22 5.12 -3.28 29.57
CA GLU A 22 4.06 -4.27 29.34
C GLU A 22 4.44 -5.28 28.24
N THR A 23 3.90 -6.48 28.36
CA THR A 23 4.08 -7.57 27.39
C THR A 23 2.74 -7.99 26.80
N HIS A 24 2.71 -8.24 25.49
CA HIS A 24 1.55 -8.77 24.79
C HIS A 24 1.99 -9.82 23.78
N LEU A 25 1.44 -11.04 23.90
CA LEU A 25 1.72 -12.17 22.99
C LEU A 25 3.22 -12.39 22.72
N GLY A 26 4.03 -12.36 23.78
CA GLY A 26 5.49 -12.56 23.69
C GLY A 26 6.30 -11.34 23.24
N VAL A 27 5.65 -10.22 22.93
CA VAL A 27 6.30 -8.94 22.59
C VAL A 27 6.26 -8.00 23.80
N GLN A 28 7.41 -7.67 24.37
CA GLN A 28 7.52 -6.69 25.47
C GLN A 28 7.88 -5.32 24.90
N VAL A 29 7.14 -4.27 25.23
CA VAL A 29 7.53 -2.90 24.90
C VAL A 29 8.55 -2.42 25.93
N LEU A 30 9.75 -2.05 25.48
CA LEU A 30 10.82 -1.54 26.35
C LEU A 30 10.77 -0.01 26.44
N SER A 31 10.54 0.66 25.32
CA SER A 31 10.38 2.11 25.27
C SER A 31 9.61 2.55 24.03
N THR A 32 9.04 3.74 24.08
CA THR A 32 8.29 4.37 23.00
C THR A 32 8.72 5.82 22.87
N GLY A 33 8.95 6.28 21.65
CA GLY A 33 9.17 7.68 21.29
C GLY A 33 8.20 8.12 20.20
N ASP A 34 8.39 9.31 19.65
CA ASP A 34 7.43 9.94 18.74
C ASP A 34 7.19 9.16 17.44
N ASP A 35 8.24 8.53 16.88
CA ASP A 35 8.19 7.78 15.62
C ASP A 35 8.67 6.32 15.75
N ARG A 36 9.03 5.87 16.96
CA ARG A 36 9.71 4.59 17.19
C ARG A 36 9.27 3.90 18.47
N ALA A 37 9.28 2.57 18.46
CA ALA A 37 9.12 1.74 19.65
C ALA A 37 10.25 0.72 19.71
N VAL A 38 10.89 0.57 20.87
CA VAL A 38 11.83 -0.52 21.13
C VAL A 38 11.07 -1.64 21.81
N VAL A 39 11.06 -2.82 21.20
CA VAL A 39 10.39 -4.01 21.71
C VAL A 39 11.41 -5.13 21.95
N ARG A 40 11.03 -6.13 22.74
CA ARG A 40 11.74 -7.39 22.89
C ARG A 40 10.85 -8.52 22.39
N VAL A 41 11.37 -9.33 21.46
CA VAL A 41 10.70 -10.51 20.88
C VAL A 41 11.68 -11.67 20.93
N GLY A 42 11.29 -12.80 21.54
CA GLY A 42 12.16 -13.98 21.63
C GLY A 42 13.52 -13.71 22.30
N GLY A 43 13.60 -12.74 23.22
CA GLY A 43 14.84 -12.33 23.90
C GLY A 43 15.68 -11.28 23.16
N GLN A 44 15.39 -11.00 21.88
CA GLN A 44 16.11 -10.00 21.08
C GLN A 44 15.42 -8.62 21.14
N ARG A 45 16.20 -7.54 21.14
CA ARG A 45 15.68 -6.16 21.11
C ARG A 45 15.51 -5.71 19.65
N LEU A 46 14.34 -5.22 19.30
CA LEU A 46 13.98 -4.73 17.97
C LEU A 46 13.49 -3.29 18.07
N THR A 47 13.91 -2.43 17.14
CA THR A 47 13.38 -1.07 17.00
C THR A 47 12.40 -1.06 15.84
N LEU A 48 11.15 -0.74 16.13
CA LEU A 48 10.07 -0.57 15.17
C LEU A 48 9.89 0.91 14.91
N ARG A 49 9.78 1.32 13.65
CA ARG A 49 9.29 2.67 13.31
C ARG A 49 7.88 2.61 12.76
N VAL A 50 7.14 3.68 13.01
CA VAL A 50 5.79 3.85 12.45
C VAL A 50 5.91 3.94 10.92
N GLY A 51 5.28 3.00 10.21
CA GLY A 51 5.29 2.95 8.74
C GLY A 51 6.43 2.13 8.11
N GLU A 52 7.35 1.56 8.89
CA GLU A 52 8.31 0.56 8.38
C GLU A 52 7.68 -0.83 8.36
N SER A 53 7.88 -1.58 7.26
CA SER A 53 7.57 -3.00 7.22
C SER A 53 8.35 -3.74 8.30
N PRO A 54 7.80 -4.76 9.00
CA PRO A 54 8.53 -5.45 10.05
C PRO A 54 9.82 -6.06 9.48
N ALA A 55 10.96 -5.53 9.89
CA ALA A 55 12.24 -6.20 9.62
C ALA A 55 12.24 -7.50 10.44
N SER A 56 12.16 -8.63 9.74
CA SER A 56 12.33 -9.96 10.36
C SER A 56 13.68 -10.01 11.05
N VAL A 57 13.68 -10.38 12.33
CA VAL A 57 14.89 -10.48 13.14
C VAL A 57 15.55 -11.83 12.88
N GLY A 58 16.62 -11.83 12.08
CA GLY A 58 17.74 -12.78 12.19
C GLY A 58 17.64 -14.13 11.48
N GLY A 59 18.34 -14.24 10.34
CA GLY A 59 18.97 -15.49 9.87
C GLY A 59 18.23 -16.24 8.77
N ALA A 60 18.83 -16.26 7.58
CA ALA A 60 18.33 -16.75 6.28
C ALA A 60 17.35 -15.77 5.59
N PRO A 61 17.43 -15.60 4.26
CA PRO A 61 16.48 -14.77 3.54
C PRO A 61 15.09 -15.29 3.86
N ALA A 62 14.26 -14.46 4.50
CA ALA A 62 12.86 -14.78 4.70
C ALA A 62 12.30 -15.16 3.33
N PRO A 63 11.58 -16.28 3.19
CA PRO A 63 10.97 -16.62 1.92
C PRO A 63 10.09 -15.44 1.51
N ALA A 64 10.31 -14.92 0.30
CA ALA A 64 9.43 -13.95 -0.33
C ALA A 64 8.00 -14.46 -0.19
N GLY A 65 7.16 -13.74 0.53
CA GLY A 65 5.95 -14.34 1.07
C GLY A 65 5.39 -13.61 2.28
N SER A 66 5.19 -12.30 2.18
CA SER A 66 4.04 -11.74 2.88
C SER A 66 2.99 -11.41 1.82
N ASP A 67 2.03 -12.32 1.68
CA ASP A 67 0.80 -12.15 0.89
C ASP A 67 -0.11 -11.04 1.46
N ARG A 68 0.44 -10.07 2.20
CA ARG A 68 -0.31 -9.07 2.95
C ARG A 68 0.35 -7.70 2.89
N VAL A 69 -0.47 -6.66 2.76
CA VAL A 69 -0.07 -5.26 2.79
C VAL A 69 -1.02 -4.50 3.70
N ALA A 70 -0.49 -3.92 4.79
CA ALA A 70 -1.24 -3.09 5.72
C ALA A 70 -1.01 -1.61 5.41
N LEU A 71 -2.09 -0.84 5.33
CA LEU A 71 -2.12 0.57 4.97
C LEU A 71 -2.84 1.36 6.05
N THR A 72 -2.34 2.56 6.35
CA THR A 72 -3.02 3.54 7.20
C THR A 72 -3.50 4.70 6.34
N ALA A 73 -4.73 5.15 6.59
CA ALA A 73 -5.30 6.28 5.88
C ALA A 73 -4.55 7.58 6.20
N ASP A 74 -4.45 8.47 5.22
CA ASP A 74 -3.99 9.84 5.41
C ASP A 74 -5.02 10.67 6.19
N ALA A 75 -4.68 11.95 6.46
CA ALA A 75 -5.59 12.88 7.15
C ALA A 75 -6.92 13.12 6.41
N ARG A 76 -7.03 12.73 5.14
CA ARG A 76 -8.22 12.85 4.28
C ARG A 76 -8.98 11.52 4.16
N GLY A 77 -8.48 10.44 4.76
CA GLY A 77 -9.10 9.12 4.69
C GLY A 77 -8.67 8.26 3.49
N HIS A 78 -7.68 8.69 2.72
CA HIS A 78 -7.18 7.94 1.56
C HIS A 78 -6.07 6.95 1.94
N PHE A 79 -6.05 5.79 1.30
CA PHE A 79 -5.02 4.78 1.51
C PHE A 79 -3.99 4.86 0.39
N PHE A 80 -2.73 5.03 0.74
CA PHE A 80 -1.62 5.06 -0.20
C PHE A 80 -0.71 3.86 -0.04
N VAL A 81 -0.19 3.34 -1.15
CA VAL A 81 0.75 2.22 -1.15
C VAL A 81 1.85 2.45 -2.18
N ALA A 82 3.09 2.11 -1.81
CA ALA A 82 4.21 2.13 -2.73
C ALA A 82 4.19 0.87 -3.61
N GLY A 83 4.59 1.02 -4.87
CA GLY A 83 4.72 -0.09 -5.78
C GLY A 83 5.53 0.27 -7.02
N SER A 84 5.37 -0.51 -8.07
CA SER A 84 5.99 -0.21 -9.35
C SER A 84 5.09 -0.54 -10.53
N ILE A 85 5.26 0.24 -11.60
CA ILE A 85 4.71 0.00 -12.93
C ILE A 85 5.90 -0.22 -13.85
N ASN A 86 5.93 -1.32 -14.58
CA ASN A 86 7.02 -1.69 -15.50
C ASN A 86 8.41 -1.54 -14.85
N GLN A 87 8.55 -2.04 -13.61
CA GLN A 87 9.75 -1.95 -12.77
C GLN A 87 10.18 -0.53 -12.35
N ARG A 88 9.37 0.49 -12.61
CA ARG A 88 9.63 1.88 -12.19
C ARG A 88 8.77 2.20 -10.95
N PRO A 89 9.38 2.74 -9.88
CA PRO A 89 8.67 3.00 -8.63
C PRO A 89 7.64 4.11 -8.81
N THR A 90 6.47 3.96 -8.19
CA THR A 90 5.42 4.98 -8.11
C THR A 90 4.59 4.79 -6.84
N GLN A 91 3.77 5.78 -6.50
CA GLN A 91 2.82 5.72 -5.40
C GLN A 91 1.40 5.57 -5.95
N PHE A 92 0.65 4.68 -5.31
CA PHE A 92 -0.73 4.40 -5.65
C PHE A 92 -1.66 4.88 -4.54
N MET A 93 -2.82 5.38 -4.91
CA MET A 93 -3.96 5.57 -4.02
C MET A 93 -5.00 4.49 -4.29
N VAL A 94 -5.44 3.77 -3.26
CA VAL A 94 -6.46 2.73 -3.41
C VAL A 94 -7.79 3.38 -3.79
N ASP A 95 -8.35 2.97 -4.93
CA ASP A 95 -9.65 3.44 -5.42
C ASP A 95 -10.51 2.26 -5.85
N THR A 96 -11.35 1.78 -4.93
CA THR A 96 -12.28 0.68 -5.19
C THR A 96 -13.40 1.05 -6.16
N GLY A 97 -13.62 2.34 -6.43
CA GLY A 97 -14.60 2.83 -7.40
C GLY A 97 -14.06 2.84 -8.84
N ALA A 98 -12.74 2.83 -9.02
CA ALA A 98 -12.11 2.77 -10.32
C ALA A 98 -12.13 1.34 -10.90
N SER A 99 -12.65 1.19 -12.12
CA SER A 99 -12.67 -0.11 -12.81
C SER A 99 -11.26 -0.56 -13.25
N VAL A 100 -10.45 0.39 -13.71
CA VAL A 100 -9.07 0.17 -14.19
C VAL A 100 -8.08 1.02 -13.41
N VAL A 101 -6.78 0.71 -13.51
CA VAL A 101 -5.73 1.61 -12.99
C VAL A 101 -5.76 2.93 -13.77
N ALA A 102 -5.79 4.07 -13.08
CA ALA A 102 -5.80 5.38 -13.72
C ALA A 102 -4.53 6.17 -13.40
N ILE A 103 -3.86 6.65 -14.44
CA ILE A 103 -2.55 7.30 -14.38
C ILE A 103 -2.69 8.71 -14.95
N GLY A 104 -2.20 9.72 -14.22
CA GLY A 104 -2.13 11.08 -14.72
C GLY A 104 -1.05 11.21 -15.80
N GLN A 105 -1.25 12.07 -16.79
CA GLN A 105 -0.33 12.21 -17.92
C GLN A 105 1.13 12.45 -17.50
N ALA A 106 1.37 13.37 -16.55
CA ALA A 106 2.72 13.67 -16.06
C ALA A 106 3.43 12.44 -15.47
N GLU A 107 2.68 11.58 -14.78
CA GLU A 107 3.21 10.35 -14.21
C GLU A 107 3.44 9.28 -15.28
N ALA A 108 2.56 9.18 -16.27
CA ALA A 108 2.76 8.30 -17.43
C ALA A 108 4.02 8.67 -18.23
N ASP A 109 4.26 9.97 -18.43
CA ASP A 109 5.46 10.50 -19.07
C ASP A 109 6.71 10.17 -18.24
N ARG A 110 6.67 10.39 -16.92
CA ARG A 110 7.78 10.05 -16.00
C ARG A 110 8.11 8.55 -16.01
N LEU A 111 7.08 7.70 -16.13
CA LEU A 111 7.21 6.25 -16.23
C LEU A 111 7.62 5.77 -17.64
N GLY A 112 7.67 6.65 -18.64
CA GLY A 112 8.01 6.31 -20.02
C GLY A 112 6.98 5.41 -20.70
N LEU A 113 5.69 5.55 -20.34
CA LEU A 113 4.62 4.77 -20.95
C LEU A 113 4.28 5.32 -22.34
N ASN A 114 4.26 4.45 -23.36
CA ASN A 114 3.83 4.84 -24.71
C ASN A 114 2.30 4.84 -24.84
N TYR A 115 1.60 5.63 -24.03
CA TYR A 115 0.15 5.64 -23.97
C TYR A 115 -0.51 6.29 -25.21
N ARG A 116 0.21 7.16 -25.92
CA ARG A 116 -0.28 7.83 -27.14
C ARG A 116 -0.41 6.88 -28.33
N ALA A 117 0.31 5.76 -28.33
CA ALA A 117 0.11 4.68 -29.28
C ALA A 117 -1.12 3.80 -28.94
N GLY A 118 -1.72 4.00 -27.76
CA GLY A 118 -2.93 3.31 -27.33
C GLY A 118 -4.21 3.91 -27.92
N HIS A 119 -5.34 3.31 -27.57
CA HIS A 119 -6.66 3.73 -28.08
C HIS A 119 -7.21 4.89 -27.26
N SER A 120 -7.66 5.96 -27.93
CA SER A 120 -8.41 7.02 -27.27
C SER A 120 -9.75 6.50 -26.76
N VAL A 121 -10.07 6.82 -25.50
CA VAL A 121 -11.29 6.40 -24.82
C VAL A 121 -11.92 7.59 -24.09
N THR A 122 -13.23 7.50 -23.85
CA THR A 122 -13.94 8.43 -22.95
C THR A 122 -14.17 7.74 -21.62
N LEU A 123 -13.57 8.28 -20.57
CA LEU A 123 -13.71 7.84 -19.20
C LEU A 123 -14.92 8.49 -18.54
N ARG A 124 -15.74 7.71 -17.85
CA ARG A 124 -16.76 8.25 -16.95
C ARG A 124 -16.17 8.40 -15.55
N THR A 125 -16.02 9.64 -15.12
CA THR A 125 -15.47 10.01 -13.82
C THR A 125 -16.54 10.65 -12.94
N ALA A 126 -16.23 10.91 -11.67
CA ALA A 126 -17.12 11.66 -10.77
C ALA A 126 -17.44 13.07 -11.29
N ASN A 127 -16.53 13.68 -12.08
CA ASN A 127 -16.71 15.00 -12.66
C ASN A 127 -17.33 14.96 -14.07
N GLY A 128 -17.88 13.81 -14.47
CA GLY A 128 -18.42 13.58 -15.81
C GLY A 128 -17.42 12.90 -16.75
N ASN A 129 -17.65 13.06 -18.05
CA ASN A 129 -16.85 12.39 -19.07
C ASN A 129 -15.51 13.11 -19.30
N ALA A 130 -14.41 12.36 -19.35
CA ALA A 130 -13.08 12.87 -19.61
C ALA A 130 -12.38 12.04 -20.71
N PRO A 131 -11.62 12.66 -21.62
CA PRO A 131 -10.82 11.90 -22.58
C PRO A 131 -9.68 11.16 -21.88
N GLY A 132 -9.19 10.08 -22.48
CA GLY A 132 -8.02 9.36 -22.02
C GLY A 132 -7.49 8.39 -23.08
N TRP A 133 -6.44 7.64 -22.71
CA TRP A 133 -5.82 6.63 -23.55
C TRP A 133 -5.75 5.30 -22.82
N ALA A 134 -6.42 4.28 -23.35
CA ALA A 134 -6.36 2.93 -22.81
C ALA A 134 -5.05 2.24 -23.23
N LEU A 135 -4.43 1.56 -22.28
CA LEU A 135 -3.20 0.79 -22.48
C LEU A 135 -3.14 -0.42 -21.54
N LYS A 136 -2.24 -1.34 -21.84
CA LYS A 136 -1.86 -2.42 -20.93
C LYS A 136 -0.50 -2.12 -20.32
N LEU A 137 -0.41 -2.24 -19.00
CA LEU A 137 0.86 -2.18 -18.27
C LEU A 137 1.50 -3.56 -18.35
N ALA A 138 2.77 -3.61 -18.76
CA ALA A 138 3.51 -4.86 -18.85
C ALA A 138 3.60 -5.54 -17.47
N SER A 139 3.84 -4.76 -16.41
CA SER A 139 3.77 -5.26 -15.04
C SER A 139 3.32 -4.20 -14.05
N LEU A 140 2.53 -4.58 -13.04
CA LEU A 140 2.26 -3.78 -11.85
C LEU A 140 2.60 -4.62 -10.62
N ARG A 141 3.38 -4.07 -9.69
CA ARG A 141 3.73 -4.75 -8.43
C ARG A 141 3.39 -3.91 -7.20
N ILE A 142 2.76 -4.56 -6.21
CA ILE A 142 2.50 -4.04 -4.87
C ILE A 142 2.90 -5.10 -3.86
N GLY A 143 3.82 -4.78 -2.95
CA GLY A 143 4.41 -5.78 -2.05
C GLY A 143 5.03 -6.93 -2.85
N ASP A 144 4.61 -8.16 -2.55
CA ASP A 144 5.03 -9.38 -3.28
C ASP A 144 4.07 -9.78 -4.41
N VAL A 145 2.99 -9.03 -4.63
CA VAL A 145 2.01 -9.33 -5.68
C VAL A 145 2.39 -8.60 -6.95
N THR A 146 2.71 -9.37 -7.99
CA THR A 146 2.96 -8.86 -9.35
C THR A 146 1.85 -9.33 -10.27
N ALA A 147 1.32 -8.41 -11.06
CA ALA A 147 0.40 -8.69 -12.15
C ALA A 147 1.01 -8.25 -13.47
N TYR A 148 0.72 -9.00 -14.53
CA TYR A 148 1.11 -8.69 -15.89
C TYR A 148 -0.11 -8.30 -16.71
N GLU A 149 0.11 -7.58 -17.81
CA GLU A 149 -0.95 -7.18 -18.76
C GLU A 149 -2.15 -6.47 -18.10
N VAL A 150 -1.85 -5.58 -17.15
CA VAL A 150 -2.87 -4.90 -16.33
C VAL A 150 -3.52 -3.79 -17.14
N ASP A 151 -4.85 -3.82 -17.23
CA ASP A 151 -5.62 -2.76 -17.89
C ASP A 151 -5.50 -1.44 -17.14
N ALA A 152 -5.12 -0.39 -17.87
CA ALA A 152 -4.97 0.94 -17.34
C ALA A 152 -5.50 1.99 -18.31
N VAL A 153 -5.64 3.21 -17.81
CA VAL A 153 -5.91 4.40 -18.62
C VAL A 153 -4.99 5.54 -18.21
N VAL A 154 -4.55 6.32 -19.20
CA VAL A 154 -3.92 7.62 -18.97
C VAL A 154 -4.94 8.72 -19.18
N THR A 155 -5.03 9.66 -18.24
CA THR A 155 -5.90 10.84 -18.33
C THR A 155 -5.06 12.13 -18.39
N PRO A 156 -5.49 13.16 -19.15
CA PRO A 156 -4.85 14.47 -19.13
C PRO A 156 -5.12 15.24 -17.84
N ALA A 157 -6.06 14.79 -17.01
CA ALA A 157 -6.33 15.41 -15.71
C ALA A 157 -5.13 15.28 -14.76
N ALA A 158 -4.86 16.34 -14.00
CA ALA A 158 -3.86 16.29 -12.95
C ALA A 158 -4.33 15.35 -11.83
N MET A 159 -3.42 14.48 -11.38
CA MET A 159 -3.71 13.47 -10.35
C MET A 159 -2.61 13.50 -9.27
N PRO A 160 -2.98 13.42 -7.99
CA PRO A 160 -1.99 13.43 -6.90
C PRO A 160 -1.19 12.14 -6.79
N ALA A 161 -1.74 11.02 -7.27
CA ALA A 161 -1.14 9.70 -7.31
C ALA A 161 -1.83 8.84 -8.38
N VAL A 162 -1.24 7.69 -8.71
CA VAL A 162 -1.91 6.68 -9.56
C VAL A 162 -3.09 6.07 -8.80
N LEU A 163 -4.27 5.99 -9.41
CA LEU A 163 -5.41 5.29 -8.79
C LEU A 163 -5.28 3.79 -9.04
N LEU A 164 -5.26 3.01 -7.97
CA LEU A 164 -5.23 1.56 -8.01
C LEU A 164 -6.66 1.04 -8.09
N GLY A 165 -7.13 0.75 -9.30
CA GLY A 165 -8.48 0.25 -9.55
C GLY A 165 -8.61 -1.27 -9.56
N ASN A 166 -9.82 -1.75 -9.82
CA ASN A 166 -10.22 -3.16 -9.73
C ASN A 166 -9.53 -4.08 -10.74
N SER A 167 -9.05 -3.56 -11.88
CA SER A 167 -8.15 -4.26 -12.81
C SER A 167 -6.89 -4.84 -12.13
N PHE A 168 -6.48 -4.29 -10.97
CA PHE A 168 -5.44 -4.86 -10.11
C PHE A 168 -6.00 -5.34 -8.75
N LEU A 169 -6.82 -4.52 -8.06
CA LEU A 169 -7.29 -4.80 -6.69
C LEU A 169 -8.04 -6.12 -6.53
N ASN A 170 -8.66 -6.65 -7.59
CA ASN A 170 -9.35 -7.95 -7.55
C ASN A 170 -8.43 -9.13 -7.21
N ARG A 171 -7.10 -8.93 -7.18
CA ARG A 171 -6.10 -9.91 -6.71
C ARG A 171 -5.97 -9.96 -5.19
N PHE A 172 -6.69 -9.09 -4.47
CA PHE A 172 -6.65 -9.02 -3.02
C PHE A 172 -8.04 -9.24 -2.40
N ASN A 173 -8.04 -9.88 -1.25
CA ASN A 173 -9.07 -9.74 -0.24
C ASN A 173 -8.76 -8.47 0.56
N MET A 174 -9.72 -7.55 0.61
CA MET A 174 -9.57 -6.27 1.30
C MET A 174 -10.36 -6.30 2.60
N ARG A 175 -9.73 -5.94 3.71
CA ARG A 175 -10.37 -5.72 5.01
C ARG A 175 -10.08 -4.29 5.46
N ARG A 176 -11.11 -3.53 5.79
CA ARG A 176 -10.97 -2.18 6.34
C ARG A 176 -11.48 -2.16 7.77
N ASP A 177 -10.68 -1.61 8.67
CA ASP A 177 -11.03 -1.37 10.07
C ASP A 177 -10.65 0.08 10.43
N GLY A 178 -11.66 0.95 10.51
CA GLY A 178 -11.46 2.38 10.70
C GLY A 178 -10.51 3.02 9.69
N ALA A 179 -9.36 3.47 10.19
CA ALA A 179 -8.28 4.11 9.43
C ALA A 179 -7.23 3.10 8.89
N THR A 180 -7.44 1.80 9.05
CA THR A 180 -6.52 0.75 8.59
C THR A 180 -7.16 -0.07 7.47
N MET A 181 -6.36 -0.43 6.47
CA MET A 181 -6.73 -1.36 5.40
C MET A 181 -5.69 -2.47 5.28
N LEU A 182 -6.15 -3.72 5.27
CA LEU A 182 -5.34 -4.89 5.00
C LEU A 182 -5.71 -5.45 3.63
N LEU A 183 -4.73 -5.50 2.73
CA LEU A 183 -4.80 -6.20 1.45
C LEU A 183 -4.14 -7.56 1.62
N VAL A 184 -4.89 -8.65 1.44
CA VAL A 184 -4.35 -10.02 1.48
C VAL A 184 -4.46 -10.61 0.08
N LYS A 185 -3.37 -11.08 -0.52
CA LYS A 185 -3.39 -11.75 -1.82
C LYS A 185 -4.40 -12.90 -1.80
N ARG A 186 -5.15 -13.04 -2.88
CA ARG A 186 -6.08 -14.14 -3.11
C ARG A 186 -5.35 -15.41 -3.55
#